data_AF-A0A7C2KV44-F1
#
_entry.id   AF-A0A7C2KV44-F1
#
_cell.length_a   1.000
_cell.length_b   1.000
_cell.length_c   1.000
_cell.angle_alpha   90.00
_cell.angle_beta   90.00
_cell.angle_gamma   90.00
#
_symmetry.space_group_name_H-M   'P 1'
#
loop_
_entity.id
_entity.type
_entity.pdbx_description
1 polymer ?
#
loop_
_entity_poly.entity_id
_entity_poly.type
_entity_poly.pdbx_seq_one_letter_code
_entity_poly.pdbx_strand_id
1 'polypeptide(L)'
;MPITNDATRHDEQVTTYFDTHVAAYDAFYEERSAFGRWFNRTFRKAVYIRRDEVPVLAKRYGCKTLLDVGCGSGRNTIFWANHGLERLYGVDLSAEMIETARQVAQQAGVASRCRFDQLDFMKFDSNEKWDIVAACGVFDYVRDAETFLRQMAKFADRIIYASFPGWTLVRSPLRKIRYALRGCPTHFYRRRAIEGLFAAVGFGELGMKSTGSGYLAWAVKG
;
A
#
# COMPACT_ATOMS: atom_id res chain seq x y z
N MET A 1 -21.39 3.37 -28.78
CA MET A 1 -20.05 3.98 -28.89
C MET A 1 -19.20 3.41 -27.75
N PRO A 2 -18.14 2.65 -28.01
CA PRO A 2 -17.43 1.97 -26.94
C PRO A 2 -16.44 2.93 -26.24
N ILE A 3 -16.65 3.11 -24.95
CA ILE A 3 -15.78 3.80 -24.00
C ILE A 3 -14.74 2.77 -23.54
N THR A 4 -13.71 2.48 -24.34
CA THR A 4 -12.76 1.39 -23.99
C THR A 4 -11.28 1.70 -24.22
N ASN A 5 -10.90 2.96 -24.51
CA ASN A 5 -9.51 3.26 -24.91
C ASN A 5 -8.64 3.97 -23.86
N ASP A 6 -9.23 4.46 -22.76
CA ASP A 6 -8.53 5.31 -21.78
C ASP A 6 -8.17 4.59 -20.46
N ALA A 7 -8.91 3.52 -20.13
CA ALA A 7 -8.63 2.69 -18.96
C ALA A 7 -7.41 1.78 -19.18
N THR A 8 -7.37 1.07 -20.31
CA THR A 8 -6.28 0.19 -20.75
C THR A 8 -4.97 0.94 -20.91
N ARG A 9 -5.02 2.12 -21.52
CA ARG A 9 -3.83 2.97 -21.78
C ARG A 9 -3.22 3.53 -20.49
N HIS A 10 -4.01 3.76 -19.45
CA HIS A 10 -3.51 4.19 -18.14
C HIS A 10 -2.90 3.02 -17.36
N ASP A 11 -3.52 1.84 -17.40
CA ASP A 11 -2.99 0.65 -16.72
C ASP A 11 -1.66 0.22 -17.36
N GLU A 12 -1.55 0.29 -18.70
CA GLU A 12 -0.29 0.10 -19.44
C GLU A 12 0.78 1.14 -19.06
N GLN A 13 0.40 2.40 -18.84
CA GLN A 13 1.33 3.45 -18.40
C GLN A 13 1.82 3.23 -16.96
N VAL A 14 0.99 2.71 -16.07
CA VAL A 14 1.37 2.35 -14.69
C VAL A 14 2.30 1.13 -14.70
N THR A 15 2.01 0.11 -15.50
CA THR A 15 2.89 -1.07 -15.66
C THR A 15 4.24 -0.66 -16.26
N THR A 16 4.23 0.12 -17.34
CA THR A 16 5.45 0.64 -17.99
C THR A 16 6.25 1.57 -17.07
N TYR A 17 5.58 2.29 -16.15
CA TYR A 17 6.23 3.09 -15.11
C TYR A 17 7.05 2.22 -14.16
N PHE A 18 6.52 1.08 -13.69
CA PHE A 18 7.25 0.19 -12.81
C PHE A 18 8.44 -0.45 -13.53
N ASP A 19 8.28 -0.89 -14.78
CA ASP A 19 9.36 -1.49 -15.57
C ASP A 19 10.52 -0.52 -15.84
N THR A 20 10.25 0.78 -15.99
CA THR A 20 11.28 1.80 -16.25
C THR A 20 11.86 2.43 -14.98
N HIS A 21 11.18 2.31 -13.83
CA HIS A 21 11.60 2.94 -12.57
C HIS A 21 12.23 1.99 -11.57
N VAL A 22 12.36 0.70 -11.86
CA VAL A 22 13.21 -0.22 -11.09
C VAL A 22 14.57 0.39 -10.82
N ALA A 23 15.29 0.84 -11.86
CA ALA A 23 16.62 1.43 -11.67
C ALA A 23 16.63 2.74 -10.84
N ALA A 24 15.53 3.49 -10.83
CA ALA A 24 15.39 4.72 -10.04
C ALA A 24 14.84 4.48 -8.62
N TYR A 25 14.14 3.37 -8.40
CA TYR A 25 13.77 2.82 -7.10
C TYR A 25 14.98 2.13 -6.45
N ASP A 26 15.74 1.35 -7.22
CA ASP A 26 17.04 0.79 -6.87
C ASP A 26 18.02 1.89 -6.53
N ALA A 27 18.15 2.99 -7.27
CA ALA A 27 18.98 4.13 -6.85
C ALA A 27 18.49 4.82 -5.55
N PHE A 28 17.24 4.59 -5.13
CA PHE A 28 16.68 5.02 -3.84
C PHE A 28 16.97 4.00 -2.71
N TYR A 29 17.31 2.76 -3.06
CA TYR A 29 17.65 1.65 -2.16
C TYR A 29 19.15 1.24 -2.19
N GLU A 30 19.90 1.61 -3.23
CA GLU A 30 21.31 1.30 -3.44
C GLU A 30 22.17 2.38 -2.78
N GLU A 31 22.94 1.89 -1.81
CA GLU A 31 23.81 2.66 -0.95
C GLU A 31 25.05 3.15 -1.70
N ARG A 32 25.21 4.47 -1.86
CA ARG A 32 26.51 5.04 -2.23
C ARG A 32 26.97 6.26 -1.41
N SER A 33 26.17 6.84 -0.50
CA SER A 33 26.65 7.98 0.31
C SER A 33 26.07 8.11 1.72
N ALA A 34 26.85 8.70 2.63
CA ALA A 34 26.46 8.98 4.01
C ALA A 34 25.28 9.97 4.11
N PHE A 35 25.15 10.88 3.15
CA PHE A 35 23.99 11.77 3.01
C PHE A 35 22.73 11.01 2.60
N GLY A 36 22.86 10.04 1.69
CA GLY A 36 21.80 9.08 1.35
C GLY A 36 21.31 8.35 2.59
N ARG A 37 22.20 7.82 3.43
CA ARG A 37 21.81 7.15 4.70
C ARG A 37 21.05 8.09 5.67
N TRP A 38 21.47 9.35 5.80
CA TRP A 38 20.83 10.32 6.69
C TRP A 38 19.45 10.80 6.19
N PHE A 39 19.33 11.14 4.90
CA PHE A 39 18.06 11.51 4.27
C PHE A 39 17.10 10.31 4.25
N ASN A 40 17.61 9.11 3.98
CA ASN A 40 16.82 7.89 4.01
C ASN A 40 16.40 7.55 5.45
N ARG A 41 17.16 7.87 6.51
CA ARG A 41 16.70 7.65 7.91
C ARG A 41 15.44 8.46 8.26
N THR A 42 15.33 9.71 7.79
CA THR A 42 14.17 10.57 8.04
C THR A 42 12.99 10.24 7.10
N PHE A 43 13.25 9.87 5.84
CA PHE A 43 12.22 9.40 4.90
C PHE A 43 11.71 7.99 5.23
N ARG A 44 12.59 7.07 5.63
CA ARG A 44 12.25 5.72 6.11
C ARG A 44 11.36 5.78 7.33
N LYS A 45 11.62 6.70 8.26
CA LYS A 45 10.74 6.90 9.43
C LYS A 45 9.31 7.23 8.99
N ALA A 46 9.14 8.09 7.98
CA ALA A 46 7.84 8.45 7.43
C ALA A 46 7.14 7.30 6.67
N VAL A 47 7.91 6.43 6.00
CA VAL A 47 7.39 5.22 5.34
C VAL A 47 6.98 4.16 6.38
N TYR A 48 7.79 3.97 7.41
CA TYR A 48 7.54 2.96 8.44
C TYR A 48 6.39 3.32 9.38
N ILE A 49 6.11 4.60 9.65
CA ILE A 49 4.94 4.98 10.46
C ILE A 49 3.64 4.37 9.92
N ARG A 50 3.55 4.10 8.62
CA ARG A 50 2.34 3.54 7.98
C ARG A 50 2.02 2.11 8.39
N ARG A 51 2.97 1.35 8.96
CA ARG A 51 2.77 -0.07 9.27
C ARG A 51 2.48 -0.35 10.75
N ASP A 52 2.66 0.63 11.62
CA ASP A 52 2.72 0.43 13.08
C ASP A 52 1.35 0.17 13.73
N GLU A 53 0.25 0.61 13.11
CA GLU A 53 -1.10 0.40 13.65
C GLU A 53 -1.60 -1.04 13.43
N VAL A 54 -1.17 -1.72 12.37
CA VAL A 54 -1.66 -3.06 12.02
C VAL A 54 -1.39 -4.09 13.13
N PRO A 55 -0.20 -4.19 13.75
CA PRO A 55 0.01 -5.10 14.89
C PRO A 55 -0.88 -4.79 16.10
N VAL A 56 -1.14 -3.50 16.37
CA VAL A 56 -2.00 -3.08 17.49
C VAL A 56 -3.44 -3.53 17.24
N LEU A 57 -3.94 -3.29 16.02
CA LEU A 57 -5.25 -3.73 15.57
C LEU A 57 -5.35 -5.26 15.57
N ALA A 58 -4.35 -5.94 15.03
CA ALA A 58 -4.32 -7.41 14.99
C ALA A 58 -4.41 -8.01 16.39
N LYS A 59 -3.65 -7.47 17.36
CA LYS A 59 -3.74 -7.91 18.75
C LYS A 59 -5.09 -7.61 19.37
N ARG A 60 -5.63 -6.40 19.17
CA ARG A 60 -6.92 -5.97 19.74
C ARG A 60 -8.09 -6.84 19.26
N TYR A 61 -8.09 -7.20 17.99
CA TYR A 61 -9.20 -7.92 17.35
C TYR A 61 -8.88 -9.39 17.06
N GLY A 62 -7.78 -9.93 17.59
CA GLY A 62 -7.40 -11.34 17.43
C GLY A 62 -7.12 -11.77 15.99
N CYS A 63 -6.64 -10.87 15.14
CA CYS A 63 -6.34 -11.15 13.73
C CYS A 63 -5.04 -11.95 13.59
N LYS A 64 -5.02 -12.92 12.67
CA LYS A 64 -3.86 -13.77 12.37
C LYS A 64 -3.43 -13.73 10.92
N THR A 65 -4.34 -13.36 10.03
CA THR A 65 -4.12 -13.40 8.58
C THR A 65 -4.19 -12.02 7.95
N LEU A 66 -3.35 -11.76 6.94
CA LEU A 66 -3.32 -10.47 6.25
C LEU A 66 -3.06 -10.57 4.75
N LEU A 67 -3.79 -9.76 3.99
CA LEU A 67 -3.52 -9.46 2.58
C LEU A 67 -2.90 -8.06 2.47
N ASP A 68 -1.67 -7.98 1.96
CA ASP A 68 -0.92 -6.74 1.71
C ASP A 68 -1.04 -6.37 0.23
N VAL A 69 -1.91 -5.41 -0.07
CA VAL A 69 -2.19 -4.95 -1.43
C VAL A 69 -1.18 -3.87 -1.82
N GLY A 70 -0.48 -4.08 -2.93
CA GLY A 70 0.65 -3.24 -3.34
C GLY A 70 1.83 -3.40 -2.38
N CYS A 71 2.22 -4.65 -2.12
CA CYS A 71 3.18 -4.98 -1.07
C CYS A 71 4.61 -4.49 -1.38
N GLY A 72 4.91 -4.11 -2.62
CA GLY A 72 6.25 -3.76 -3.07
C GLY A 72 7.25 -4.84 -2.69
N SER A 73 8.34 -4.45 -2.04
CA SER A 73 9.45 -5.34 -1.67
C SER A 73 9.17 -6.13 -0.38
N GLY A 74 7.90 -6.22 0.03
CA GLY A 74 7.44 -7.00 1.19
C GLY A 74 7.85 -6.45 2.55
N ARG A 75 8.44 -5.24 2.63
CA ARG A 75 8.98 -4.69 3.89
C ARG A 75 7.93 -4.50 4.98
N ASN A 76 6.69 -4.19 4.61
CA ASN A 76 5.56 -4.09 5.55
C ASN A 76 5.07 -5.49 5.92
N THR A 77 4.84 -6.36 4.93
CA THR A 77 4.47 -7.76 5.12
C THR A 77 5.41 -8.47 6.11
N ILE A 78 6.72 -8.37 5.89
CA ILE A 78 7.75 -8.99 6.74
C ILE A 78 7.75 -8.40 8.15
N PHE A 79 7.55 -7.09 8.27
CA PHE A 79 7.39 -6.46 9.57
C PHE A 79 6.18 -7.02 10.31
N TRP A 80 5.02 -7.14 9.67
CA TRP A 80 3.82 -7.68 10.31
C TRP A 80 3.94 -9.17 10.65
N ALA A 81 4.62 -9.96 9.81
CA ALA A 81 4.98 -11.34 10.13
C ALA A 81 5.80 -11.39 11.44
N ASN A 82 6.81 -10.53 11.58
CA ASN A 82 7.61 -10.44 12.81
C ASN A 82 6.84 -9.92 14.03
N HIS A 83 5.63 -9.39 13.84
CA HIS A 83 4.78 -8.87 14.92
C HIS A 83 3.53 -9.75 15.17
N GLY A 84 3.61 -11.04 14.83
CA GLY A 84 2.66 -12.05 15.29
C GLY A 84 1.54 -12.39 14.32
N LEU A 85 1.54 -11.85 13.10
CA LEU A 85 0.70 -12.40 12.03
C LEU A 85 1.31 -13.72 11.52
N GLU A 86 0.44 -14.67 11.20
CA GLU A 86 0.79 -16.07 10.97
C GLU A 86 0.71 -16.47 9.50
N ARG A 87 -0.22 -15.89 8.74
CA ARG A 87 -0.37 -16.12 7.31
C ARG A 87 -0.53 -14.80 6.57
N LEU A 88 0.42 -14.48 5.72
CA LEU A 88 0.46 -13.23 4.99
C LEU A 88 0.55 -13.49 3.50
N TYR A 89 -0.22 -12.74 2.74
CA TYR A 89 -0.18 -12.76 1.29
C TYR A 89 0.07 -11.34 0.78
N GLY A 90 1.18 -11.11 0.08
CA GLY A 90 1.49 -9.85 -0.57
C GLY A 90 1.26 -9.93 -2.07
N VAL A 91 0.59 -8.92 -2.63
CA VAL A 91 0.36 -8.82 -4.07
C VAL A 91 0.84 -7.48 -4.60
N ASP A 92 1.45 -7.49 -5.77
CA ASP A 92 1.96 -6.30 -6.45
C ASP A 92 1.89 -6.49 -7.98
N LEU A 93 1.83 -5.40 -8.74
CA LEU A 93 1.83 -5.44 -10.20
C LEU A 93 3.22 -5.76 -10.77
N SER A 94 4.28 -5.42 -10.03
CA SER A 94 5.66 -5.60 -10.48
C SER A 94 6.22 -6.99 -10.11
N ALA A 95 6.60 -7.78 -11.13
CA ALA A 95 7.25 -9.08 -10.94
C ALA A 95 8.55 -8.96 -10.14
N GLU A 96 9.31 -7.89 -10.37
CA GLU A 96 10.58 -7.65 -9.73
C GLU A 96 10.44 -7.29 -8.24
N MET A 97 9.42 -6.50 -7.89
CA MET A 97 9.12 -6.22 -6.49
C MET A 97 8.74 -7.50 -5.75
N ILE A 98 8.00 -8.40 -6.40
CA ILE A 98 7.62 -9.70 -5.85
C ILE A 98 8.84 -10.62 -5.67
N GLU A 99 9.74 -10.66 -6.64
CA GLU A 99 10.99 -11.42 -6.49
C GLU A 99 11.84 -10.90 -5.32
N THR A 100 11.98 -9.58 -5.23
CA THR A 100 12.62 -8.92 -4.08
C THR A 100 11.92 -9.27 -2.76
N ALA A 101 10.58 -9.23 -2.72
CA ALA A 101 9.80 -9.54 -1.52
C ALA A 101 10.06 -10.97 -1.03
N ARG A 102 10.12 -11.94 -1.95
CA ARG A 102 10.45 -13.34 -1.64
C ARG A 102 11.86 -13.47 -1.05
N GLN A 103 12.85 -12.84 -1.68
CA GLN A 103 14.24 -12.87 -1.20
C GLN A 103 14.38 -12.24 0.19
N VAL A 104 13.78 -11.06 0.42
CA VAL A 104 13.85 -10.38 1.71
C VAL A 104 13.10 -11.20 2.79
N ALA A 105 12.00 -11.88 2.44
CA ALA A 105 11.28 -12.74 3.39
C ALA A 105 12.08 -14.00 3.77
N GLN A 106 12.82 -14.58 2.82
CA GLN A 106 13.75 -15.68 3.09
C GLN A 106 14.88 -15.22 4.02
N GLN A 107 15.53 -14.10 3.72
CA GLN A 107 16.60 -13.52 4.55
C GLN A 107 16.11 -13.17 5.96
N ALA A 108 14.85 -12.74 6.09
CA ALA A 108 14.23 -12.44 7.38
C ALA A 108 13.71 -13.67 8.14
N GLY A 109 13.81 -14.89 7.57
CA GLY A 109 13.35 -16.12 8.20
C GLY A 109 11.82 -16.25 8.33
N VAL A 110 11.06 -15.51 7.51
CA VAL A 110 9.58 -15.51 7.56
C VAL A 110 8.91 -16.09 6.32
N ALA A 111 9.70 -16.60 5.36
CA ALA A 111 9.18 -17.12 4.09
C ALA A 111 8.10 -18.20 4.24
N SER A 112 8.15 -19.04 5.28
CA SER A 112 7.12 -20.07 5.54
C SER A 112 5.73 -19.51 5.86
N ARG A 113 5.64 -18.23 6.23
CA ARG A 113 4.39 -17.52 6.58
C ARG A 113 3.94 -16.53 5.51
N CYS A 114 4.82 -16.19 4.58
CA CYS A 114 4.60 -15.14 3.59
C CYS A 114 4.56 -15.72 2.18
N ARG A 115 3.41 -15.56 1.51
CA ARG A 115 3.27 -15.77 0.07
C ARG A 115 3.33 -14.42 -0.64
N PHE A 116 3.94 -14.40 -1.82
CA PHE A 116 3.99 -13.20 -2.68
C PHE A 116 3.73 -13.58 -4.12
N ASP A 117 2.78 -12.91 -4.78
CA ASP A 117 2.46 -13.13 -6.19
C ASP A 117 2.29 -11.82 -6.96
N GLN A 118 2.69 -11.85 -8.22
CA GLN A 118 2.45 -10.75 -9.15
C GLN A 118 1.01 -10.84 -9.65
N LEU A 119 0.19 -9.83 -9.37
CA LEU A 119 -1.16 -9.72 -9.92
C LEU A 119 -1.72 -8.31 -9.83
N ASP A 120 -2.76 -8.07 -10.64
CA ASP A 120 -3.61 -6.88 -10.55
C ASP A 120 -4.72 -7.12 -9.51
N PHE A 121 -4.62 -6.42 -8.39
CA PHE A 121 -5.58 -6.55 -7.30
C PHE A 121 -7.02 -6.21 -7.71
N MET A 122 -7.21 -5.31 -8.69
CA MET A 122 -8.56 -4.96 -9.16
C MET A 122 -9.21 -6.08 -9.97
N LYS A 123 -8.40 -7.01 -10.49
CA LYS A 123 -8.84 -8.23 -11.19
C LYS A 123 -8.72 -9.48 -10.32
N PHE A 124 -8.21 -9.34 -9.11
CA PHE A 124 -8.07 -10.45 -8.17
C PHE A 124 -9.47 -10.95 -7.77
N ASP A 125 -9.68 -12.25 -7.94
CA ASP A 125 -10.90 -12.94 -7.54
C ASP A 125 -10.53 -14.21 -6.79
N SER A 126 -11.12 -14.39 -5.61
CA SER A 126 -10.86 -15.49 -4.71
C SER A 126 -11.96 -15.59 -3.66
N ASN A 127 -12.26 -16.81 -3.24
CA ASN A 127 -13.11 -17.06 -2.07
C ASN A 127 -12.35 -16.94 -0.75
N GLU A 128 -11.02 -16.84 -0.79
CA GLU A 128 -10.20 -16.67 0.40
C GLU A 128 -10.46 -15.31 1.07
N LYS A 129 -10.45 -15.32 2.40
CA LYS A 129 -10.60 -14.13 3.23
C LYS A 129 -9.40 -13.99 4.16
N TRP A 130 -9.15 -12.75 4.55
CA TRP A 130 -8.12 -12.39 5.50
C TRP A 130 -8.73 -11.53 6.60
N ASP A 131 -8.25 -11.73 7.83
CA ASP A 131 -8.68 -10.91 8.96
C ASP A 131 -8.43 -9.42 8.68
N ILE A 132 -7.30 -9.11 8.04
CA ILE A 132 -6.90 -7.75 7.66
C ILE A 132 -6.59 -7.68 6.17
N VAL A 133 -7.16 -6.70 5.47
CA VAL A 133 -6.70 -6.28 4.15
C VAL A 133 -6.08 -4.90 4.25
N ALA A 134 -4.79 -4.80 3.94
CA ALA A 134 -4.00 -3.59 4.12
C ALA A 134 -3.50 -3.03 2.77
N ALA A 135 -3.47 -1.70 2.63
CA ALA A 135 -2.87 -1.00 1.49
C ALA A 135 -2.05 0.21 1.94
N CYS A 136 -0.73 0.08 1.92
CA CYS A 136 0.19 1.09 2.43
C CYS A 136 0.96 1.77 1.29
N GLY A 137 0.57 2.99 0.91
CA GLY A 137 1.19 3.77 -0.17
C GLY A 137 0.64 3.51 -1.55
N VAL A 138 -0.55 2.92 -1.64
CA VAL A 138 -1.25 2.61 -2.89
C VAL A 138 -2.19 3.73 -3.32
N PHE A 139 -2.93 4.32 -2.37
CA PHE A 139 -3.92 5.38 -2.63
C PHE A 139 -3.33 6.68 -3.20
N ASP A 140 -2.01 6.78 -3.27
CA ASP A 140 -1.29 7.80 -4.02
C ASP A 140 -1.57 7.77 -5.53
N TYR A 141 -1.89 6.59 -6.08
CA TYR A 141 -2.01 6.33 -7.52
C TYR A 141 -3.40 5.80 -7.93
N VAL A 142 -4.23 5.46 -6.96
CA VAL A 142 -5.59 4.96 -7.21
C VAL A 142 -6.48 6.10 -7.66
N ARG A 143 -7.01 5.99 -8.89
CA ARG A 143 -7.96 6.96 -9.47
C ARG A 143 -9.33 6.90 -8.80
N ASP A 144 -9.84 5.69 -8.58
CA ASP A 144 -11.13 5.45 -7.93
C ASP A 144 -10.91 4.74 -6.58
N ALA A 145 -10.75 5.56 -5.54
CA ALA A 145 -10.49 5.08 -4.20
C ALA A 145 -11.67 4.31 -3.60
N GLU A 146 -12.91 4.66 -3.97
CA GLU A 146 -14.08 3.98 -3.45
C GLU A 146 -14.17 2.57 -4.02
N THR A 147 -14.05 2.41 -5.34
CA THR A 147 -14.05 1.09 -5.98
C THR A 147 -12.89 0.22 -5.47
N PHE A 148 -11.71 0.81 -5.25
CA PHE A 148 -10.58 0.10 -4.68
C PHE A 148 -10.85 -0.36 -3.24
N LEU A 149 -11.40 0.51 -2.37
CA LEU A 149 -11.76 0.13 -1.01
C LEU A 149 -12.89 -0.91 -0.97
N ARG A 150 -13.86 -0.83 -1.89
CA ARG A 150 -14.90 -1.86 -2.04
C ARG A 150 -14.28 -3.21 -2.41
N GLN A 151 -13.29 -3.22 -3.30
CA GLN A 151 -12.54 -4.43 -3.64
C GLN A 151 -11.79 -4.98 -2.42
N MET A 152 -11.10 -4.13 -1.64
CA MET A 152 -10.49 -4.54 -0.36
C MET A 152 -11.51 -5.13 0.60
N ALA A 153 -12.69 -4.52 0.72
CA ALA A 153 -13.76 -4.96 1.61
C ALA A 153 -14.28 -6.35 1.28
N LYS A 154 -14.27 -6.77 0.00
CA LYS A 154 -14.66 -8.12 -0.38
C LYS A 154 -13.78 -9.18 0.28
N PHE A 155 -12.51 -8.89 0.53
CA PHE A 155 -11.54 -9.86 1.04
C PHE A 155 -11.29 -9.75 2.55
N ALA A 156 -11.79 -8.68 3.19
CA ALA A 156 -11.60 -8.42 4.61
C ALA A 156 -12.71 -9.05 5.46
N ASP A 157 -12.31 -9.92 6.39
CA ASP A 157 -13.22 -10.49 7.40
C ASP A 157 -13.44 -9.55 8.58
N ARG A 158 -12.39 -8.84 9.02
CA ARG A 158 -12.47 -7.97 10.20
C ARG A 158 -12.06 -6.54 9.91
N ILE A 159 -10.93 -6.30 9.25
CA ILE A 159 -10.33 -4.96 9.17
C ILE A 159 -9.90 -4.63 7.75
N ILE A 160 -10.25 -3.43 7.30
CA ILE A 160 -9.58 -2.78 6.17
C ILE A 160 -8.67 -1.71 6.75
N TYR A 161 -7.41 -1.68 6.30
CA TYR A 161 -6.41 -0.70 6.73
C TYR A 161 -5.77 -0.02 5.52
N ALA A 162 -5.69 1.30 5.50
CA ALA A 162 -5.08 2.02 4.39
C ALA A 162 -4.36 3.30 4.84
N SER A 163 -3.28 3.62 4.13
CA SER A 163 -2.59 4.92 4.28
C SER A 163 -2.93 5.84 3.11
N PHE A 164 -3.35 7.07 3.42
CA PHE A 164 -3.71 8.07 2.44
C PHE A 164 -2.72 9.24 2.47
N PRO A 165 -2.20 9.68 1.32
CA PRO A 165 -1.32 10.84 1.28
C PRO A 165 -2.07 12.13 1.61
N GLY A 166 -1.44 12.95 2.45
CA GLY A 166 -1.87 14.31 2.76
C GLY A 166 -1.02 15.34 2.02
N TRP A 167 -1.51 16.59 1.99
CA TRP A 167 -0.75 17.71 1.44
C TRP A 167 0.35 18.13 2.41
N THR A 168 1.57 18.32 1.92
CA THR A 168 2.69 18.90 2.70
C THR A 168 3.38 19.99 1.89
N LEU A 169 3.71 21.11 2.54
CA LEU A 169 4.23 22.31 1.88
C LEU A 169 5.56 22.10 1.13
N VAL A 170 6.36 21.08 1.51
CA VAL A 170 7.67 20.80 0.89
C VAL A 170 7.65 19.59 -0.04
N ARG A 171 6.95 18.49 0.33
CA ARG A 171 6.94 17.27 -0.50
C ARG A 171 5.87 17.30 -1.60
N SER A 172 4.78 18.05 -1.42
CA SER A 172 3.73 18.13 -2.45
C SER A 172 4.15 18.88 -3.71
N PRO A 173 4.92 19.99 -3.67
CA PRO A 173 5.46 20.64 -4.87
C PRO A 173 6.51 19.76 -5.57
N LEU A 174 7.42 19.14 -4.82
CA LEU A 174 8.41 18.20 -5.39
C LEU A 174 7.77 16.95 -6.00
N ARG A 175 6.71 16.40 -5.37
CA ARG A 175 5.89 15.33 -5.96
C ARG A 175 5.17 15.80 -7.20
N LYS A 176 4.45 16.93 -7.14
CA LYS A 176 3.74 17.47 -8.30
C LYS A 176 4.70 17.75 -9.46
N ILE A 177 5.88 18.31 -9.22
CA ILE A 177 6.88 18.55 -10.27
C ILE A 177 7.44 17.22 -10.81
N ARG A 178 7.80 16.26 -9.94
CA ARG A 178 8.30 14.93 -10.34
C ARG A 178 7.30 14.14 -11.18
N TYR A 179 5.99 14.29 -10.92
CA TYR A 179 4.94 13.50 -11.57
C TYR A 179 4.18 14.25 -12.68
N ALA A 180 4.06 15.59 -12.61
CA ALA A 180 3.49 16.41 -13.70
C ALA A 180 4.38 16.43 -14.95
N LEU A 181 5.71 16.34 -14.77
CA LEU A 181 6.64 16.10 -15.88
C LEU A 181 6.50 14.70 -16.52
N ARG A 182 5.64 13.83 -15.97
CA ARG A 182 5.51 12.41 -16.35
C ARG A 182 4.05 11.95 -16.56
N GLY A 183 3.07 12.86 -16.55
CA GLY A 183 1.67 12.57 -16.87
C GLY A 183 0.85 11.83 -15.80
N CYS A 184 1.36 11.62 -14.58
CA CYS A 184 0.65 10.87 -13.53
C CYS A 184 -0.08 11.83 -12.54
N PRO A 185 -1.42 11.74 -12.40
CA PRO A 185 -2.16 12.56 -11.44
C PRO A 185 -1.84 12.17 -9.99
N THR A 186 -1.68 13.15 -9.10
CA THR A 186 -1.46 12.92 -7.66
C THR A 186 -2.69 13.32 -6.86
N HIS A 187 -3.25 12.37 -6.10
CA HIS A 187 -4.42 12.60 -5.26
C HIS A 187 -4.00 12.95 -3.82
N PHE A 188 -4.66 13.95 -3.23
CA PHE A 188 -4.46 14.34 -1.83
C PHE A 188 -5.77 14.22 -1.08
N TYR A 189 -5.78 13.46 0.01
CA TYR A 189 -6.99 13.18 0.76
C TYR A 189 -7.09 14.09 1.98
N ARG A 190 -8.26 14.70 2.15
CA ARG A 190 -8.66 15.36 3.40
C ARG A 190 -9.39 14.37 4.28
N ARG A 191 -9.33 14.56 5.60
CA ARG A 191 -10.07 13.78 6.61
C ARG A 191 -11.52 13.44 6.20
N ARG A 192 -12.33 14.45 5.83
CA ARG A 192 -13.74 14.25 5.43
C ARG A 192 -13.91 13.36 4.19
N ALA A 193 -12.97 13.42 3.25
CA ALA A 193 -13.03 12.56 2.06
C ALA A 193 -12.77 11.09 2.43
N ILE A 194 -11.82 10.84 3.33
CA ILE A 194 -11.53 9.50 3.85
C ILE A 194 -12.75 8.95 4.63
N GLU A 195 -13.35 9.78 5.49
CA GLU A 195 -14.58 9.41 6.21
C GLU A 195 -15.72 9.03 5.24
N GLY A 196 -15.93 9.81 4.18
CA GLY A 196 -16.93 9.51 3.14
C GLY A 196 -16.65 8.21 2.40
N LEU A 197 -15.38 7.92 2.07
CA LEU A 197 -14.98 6.68 1.41
C LEU A 197 -15.29 5.45 2.26
N PHE A 198 -14.89 5.46 3.54
CA PHE A 198 -15.16 4.33 4.44
C PHE A 198 -16.66 4.17 4.73
N ALA A 199 -17.41 5.27 4.86
CA ALA A 199 -18.86 5.24 5.00
C ALA A 199 -19.55 4.60 3.78
N ALA A 200 -19.11 4.92 2.56
CA ALA A 200 -19.67 4.35 1.33
C ALA A 200 -19.45 2.84 1.23
N VAL A 201 -18.33 2.34 1.77
CA VAL A 201 -17.98 0.91 1.76
C VAL A 201 -18.81 0.10 2.76
N GLY A 202 -19.46 0.75 3.74
CA GLY A 202 -20.32 0.09 4.73
C GLY A 202 -19.54 -0.75 5.74
N PHE A 203 -18.26 -0.45 5.94
CA PHE A 203 -17.40 -1.12 6.91
C PHE A 203 -17.49 -0.38 8.26
N GLY A 204 -17.65 -1.11 9.37
CA GLY A 204 -18.18 -0.63 10.66
C GLY A 204 -17.45 0.54 11.33
N GLU A 205 -16.81 0.33 12.48
CA GLU A 205 -16.22 1.42 13.27
C GLU A 205 -14.96 1.97 12.58
N LEU A 206 -14.96 3.26 12.22
CA LEU A 206 -13.83 3.95 11.60
C LEU A 206 -12.86 4.52 12.65
N GLY A 207 -11.60 4.10 12.57
CA GLY A 207 -10.49 4.73 13.26
C GLY A 207 -9.56 5.45 12.28
N MET A 208 -8.95 6.55 12.74
CA MET A 208 -8.05 7.33 11.90
C MET A 208 -6.99 8.07 12.73
N LYS A 209 -5.79 8.16 12.18
CA LYS A 209 -4.63 8.83 12.78
C LYS A 209 -3.92 9.73 11.77
N SER A 210 -3.71 10.99 12.11
CA SER A 210 -2.89 11.90 11.32
C SER A 210 -1.41 11.60 11.51
N THR A 211 -0.64 11.63 10.43
CA THR A 211 0.83 11.45 10.45
C THR A 211 1.59 12.73 10.12
N GLY A 212 0.89 13.87 10.03
CA GLY A 212 1.43 15.15 9.54
C GLY A 212 1.71 15.18 8.02
N SER A 213 1.87 14.02 7.39
CA SER A 213 2.06 13.86 5.94
C SER A 213 0.91 13.12 5.23
N GLY A 214 -0.18 12.89 5.96
CA GLY A 214 -1.33 12.12 5.52
C GLY A 214 -2.07 11.51 6.69
N TYR A 215 -2.83 10.47 6.38
CA TYR A 215 -3.68 9.77 7.34
C TYR A 215 -3.45 8.27 7.25
N LEU A 216 -3.48 7.61 8.40
CA LEU A 216 -3.73 6.18 8.49
C LEU A 216 -5.20 6.04 8.86
N ALA A 217 -5.93 5.21 8.13
CA ALA A 217 -7.34 4.97 8.41
C ALA A 217 -7.63 3.49 8.36
N TRP A 218 -8.53 3.04 9.22
CA TRP A 218 -8.98 1.66 9.26
C TRP A 218 -10.44 1.60 9.64
N ALA A 219 -11.14 0.59 9.15
CA ALA A 219 -12.48 0.29 9.60
C ALA A 219 -12.57 -1.16 10.06
N VAL A 220 -13.33 -1.37 11.12
CA VAL A 220 -13.56 -2.68 11.72
C VAL A 220 -14.98 -3.11 11.39
N LYS A 221 -15.14 -4.30 10.81
CA LYS A 221 -16.45 -4.90 10.52
C LYS A 221 -17.21 -5.11 11.83
N GLY A 222 -18.46 -4.63 11.85
CA GLY A 222 -19.38 -4.79 12.99
C GLY A 222 -19.96 -6.19 13.09
#